data_AF-A0AAW3UXJ6-F1
#
_entry.id   AF-A0AAW3UXJ6-F1
#
_cell.length_a   1.000
_cell.length_b   1.000
_cell.length_c   1.000
_cell.angle_alpha   90.00
_cell.angle_beta   90.00
_cell.angle_gamma   90.00
#
_symmetry.space_group_name_H-M   'P 1'
#
loop_
_entity.id
_entity.type
_entity.pdbx_description
1 polymer ?
#
loop_
_entity_poly.entity_id
_entity_poly.type
_entity_poly.pdbx_seq_one_letter_code
_entity_poly.pdbx_strand_id
1 'polypeptide(L)' 'MAKKIGATTIHVDSSHVAMLSHPKAVADAIIAAASKAVVTE' A
#
# COMPACT_ATOMS: atom_id res chain seq x y z
N MET A 1 -11.09 -4.45 -7.25
CA MET A 1 -10.37 -5.68 -7.68
C MET A 1 -9.33 -6.09 -6.66
N ALA A 2 -8.33 -5.27 -6.32
CA ALA A 2 -7.27 -5.61 -5.35
C ALA A 2 -7.77 -6.16 -3.99
N LYS A 3 -8.80 -5.55 -3.39
CA LYS A 3 -9.40 -6.08 -2.14
C LYS A 3 -9.96 -7.51 -2.28
N LYS A 4 -10.45 -7.89 -3.47
CA LYS A 4 -11.06 -9.22 -3.70
C LYS A 4 -10.04 -10.36 -3.70
N ILE A 5 -8.76 -10.06 -3.93
CA ILE A 5 -7.66 -11.03 -3.89
C ILE A 5 -6.87 -10.99 -2.57
N GLY A 6 -7.40 -10.31 -1.54
CA GLY A 6 -6.75 -10.19 -0.24
C GLY A 6 -5.55 -9.24 -0.20
N ALA A 7 -5.35 -8.39 -1.22
CA ALA A 7 -4.25 -7.45 -1.23
C ALA A 7 -4.42 -6.34 -0.18
N THR A 8 -3.30 -5.91 0.42
CA THR A 8 -3.24 -4.68 1.22
C THR A 8 -3.54 -3.50 0.32
N THR A 9 -4.53 -2.68 0.70
CA THR A 9 -4.96 -1.52 -0.09
C THR A 9 -5.06 -0.28 0.79
N ILE A 10 -4.65 0.85 0.24
CA ILE A 10 -4.87 2.19 0.80
C ILE A 10 -5.54 3.07 -0.26
N HIS A 11 -6.24 4.11 0.17
CA HIS A 11 -6.73 5.16 -0.72
C HIS A 11 -5.97 6.44 -0.43
N VAL A 12 -5.60 7.14 -1.50
CA VAL A 12 -4.95 8.45 -1.47
C VAL A 12 -5.57 9.31 -2.57
N ASP A 13 -5.82 10.58 -2.27
CA ASP A 13 -6.37 11.53 -3.23
C ASP A 13 -5.23 12.01 -4.14
N SER A 14 -5.02 11.31 -5.27
CA SER A 14 -3.96 11.60 -6.24
C SER A 14 -4.50 11.65 -7.65
N SER A 15 -3.85 12.44 -8.51
CA SER A 15 -4.20 12.56 -9.93
C SER A 15 -3.68 11.37 -10.76
N HIS A 16 -2.35 11.27 -10.99
CA HIS A 16 -1.77 10.21 -11.83
C HIS A 16 -0.68 9.40 -11.14
N VAL A 17 0.31 10.06 -10.52
CA VAL A 17 1.48 9.39 -9.93
C VAL A 17 1.51 9.60 -8.42
N ALA A 18 0.86 8.69 -7.69
CA ALA A 18 0.76 8.74 -6.23
C ALA A 18 2.11 8.69 -5.50
N MET A 19 3.12 8.04 -6.09
CA MET A 19 4.46 7.96 -5.49
C MET A 19 5.19 9.31 -5.45
N LEU A 20 4.84 10.25 -6.33
CA LEU A 20 5.41 11.60 -6.34
C LEU A 20 4.61 12.57 -5.47
N SER A 21 3.28 12.48 -5.51
CA SER A 21 2.41 13.38 -4.74
C SER A 21 2.28 12.99 -3.27
N HIS A 22 2.31 11.69 -2.97
CA HIS A 22 2.14 11.12 -1.63
C HIS A 22 3.21 10.05 -1.33
N PRO A 23 4.51 10.37 -1.44
CA PRO A 23 5.60 9.39 -1.28
C PRO A 23 5.54 8.68 0.07
N LYS A 24 5.21 9.41 1.15
CA LYS A 24 5.08 8.83 2.48
C LYS A 24 3.97 7.79 2.57
N ALA A 25 2.77 8.08 2.05
CA ALA A 25 1.65 7.15 2.11
C ALA A 25 1.95 5.86 1.32
N VAL A 26 2.65 5.98 0.19
CA VAL A 26 3.10 4.83 -0.60
C VAL A 26 4.14 4.01 0.17
N ALA A 27 5.15 4.65 0.76
CA ALA A 27 6.16 3.96 1.57
C ALA A 27 5.55 3.23 2.78
N ASP A 28 4.64 3.89 3.50
CA ASP A 28 3.94 3.32 4.64
C ASP A 28 3.10 2.09 4.24
N ALA A 29 2.46 2.11 3.06
CA ALA A 29 1.72 0.96 2.52
C ALA A 29 2.63 -0.23 2.21
N ILE A 30 3.82 0.01 1.65
CA ILE A 30 4.81 -1.02 1.36
C ILE A 30 5.31 -1.66 2.65
N ILE A 31 5.67 -0.85 3.65
CA ILE A 31 6.12 -1.35 4.95
C ILE A 31 5.02 -2.18 5.61
N ALA A 32 3.78 -1.69 5.65
CA ALA A 32 2.66 -2.42 6.24
C ALA A 32 2.39 -3.76 5.54
N ALA A 33 2.52 -3.80 4.21
CA ALA A 33 2.39 -5.03 3.44
C ALA A 33 3.54 -6.01 3.73
N ALA A 34 4.78 -5.53 3.76
CA ALA A 34 5.96 -6.34 4.05
C ALA A 34 5.93 -6.90 5.48
N SER A 35 5.60 -6.07 6.47
CA SER A 35 5.49 -6.52 7.86
C SER A 35 4.47 -7.65 8.02
N LYS A 36 3.31 -7.59 7.34
CA LYS A 36 2.30 -8.67 7.37
C LYS A 36 2.81 -9.97 6.76
N ALA A 37 3.68 -9.91 5.75
CA ALA A 37 4.25 -11.10 5.13
C ALA A 37 5.30 -11.80 6.01
N VAL A 38 5.92 -11.08 6.95
CA VAL A 38 6.94 -11.63 7.84
C VAL A 38 6.34 -12.29 9.09
N VAL A 39 5.11 -11.95 9.50
CA VAL A 39 4.46 -12.53 10.70
C VAL A 39 3.71 -13.85 10.41
N THR A 40 3.84 -14.41 9.21
CA THR A 40 3.31 -15.76 8.91
C THR A 40 4.41 -16.80 9.13
N GLU A 41 4.60 -17.20 10.38
CA GLU A 41 5.20 -18.47 10.83
C GLU A 41 4.18 -19.26 11.66
#